data_AF-A0A6I7Z3C8-F1
#
_entry.id   AF-A0A6I7Z3C8-F1
#
_cell.length_a   1.000
_cell.length_b   1.000
_cell.length_c   1.000
_cell.angle_alpha   90.00
_cell.angle_beta   90.00
_cell.angle_gamma   90.00
#
_symmetry.space_group_name_H-M   'P 1'
#
loop_
_entity.id
_entity.type
_entity.pdbx_description
1 polymer ?
#
loop_
_entity_poly.entity_id
_entity_poly.type
_entity_poly.pdbx_seq_one_letter_code
_entity_poly.pdbx_strand_id
1 'polypeptide(L)'
;MSKTMKGVSKQAPGYDQMAFIDLPVPEATDDKVLIKVAYTGICGSDIHTFKGEYKNPTTPVVLGHEFSGQVVEVGANVTKVKVGDRVTSETTFYVCGECDYCKEKQYNLCPHR
;
A
#
# COMPACT_ATOMS: atom_id res chain seq x y z
N MET A 1 -13.95 -11.79 17.96
CA MET A 1 -12.50 -11.86 17.70
C MET A 1 -12.26 -11.13 16.39
N SER A 2 -11.32 -10.18 16.33
CA SER A 2 -10.98 -9.52 15.05
C SER A 2 -10.39 -10.55 14.09
N LYS A 3 -10.72 -10.44 12.80
CA LYS A 3 -10.14 -11.31 11.78
C LYS A 3 -8.65 -10.96 11.62
N THR A 4 -7.81 -11.98 11.45
CA THR A 4 -6.37 -11.82 11.19
C THR A 4 -6.01 -12.25 9.78
N MET A 5 -4.90 -11.72 9.28
CA MET A 5 -4.24 -12.09 8.04
C MET A 5 -2.73 -12.23 8.25
N LYS A 6 -2.06 -12.96 7.37
CA LYS A 6 -0.60 -13.01 7.34
C LYS A 6 -0.03 -11.86 6.52
N GLY A 7 1.10 -11.31 6.95
CA GLY A 7 1.86 -10.32 6.18
C GLY A 7 3.34 -10.40 6.46
N VAL A 8 4.14 -9.88 5.53
CA VAL A 8 5.59 -9.70 5.72
C VAL A 8 5.84 -8.23 6.05
N SER A 9 6.41 -7.96 7.22
CA SER A 9 6.60 -6.59 7.71
C SER A 9 8.02 -6.36 8.21
N LYS A 10 8.58 -5.20 7.84
CA LYS A 10 9.83 -4.67 8.35
C LYS A 10 9.60 -4.14 9.76
N GLN A 11 10.16 -4.80 10.77
CA GLN A 11 9.90 -4.49 12.19
C GLN A 11 10.75 -3.36 12.73
N ALA A 12 11.98 -3.21 12.24
CA ALA A 12 12.95 -2.22 12.68
C ALA A 12 13.88 -1.76 11.53
N PRO A 13 14.58 -0.63 11.65
CA PRO A 13 15.59 -0.22 10.67
C PRO A 13 16.79 -1.18 10.63
N GLY A 14 17.54 -1.18 9.53
CA GLY A 14 18.75 -2.02 9.35
C GLY A 14 18.54 -3.21 8.42
N TYR A 15 19.49 -4.15 8.37
CA TYR A 15 19.45 -5.29 7.46
C TYR A 15 18.49 -6.39 7.96
N ASP A 16 17.79 -7.02 7.02
CA ASP A 16 16.81 -8.06 7.22
C ASP A 16 15.62 -7.55 8.02
N GLN A 17 15.58 -7.59 9.35
CA GLN A 17 14.47 -7.10 10.20
C GLN A 17 13.05 -7.41 9.66
N MET A 18 12.90 -8.42 8.81
CA MET A 18 11.65 -8.82 8.20
C MET A 18 11.03 -9.91 9.06
N ALA A 19 9.72 -9.82 9.30
CA ALA A 19 8.98 -10.82 10.02
C ALA A 19 7.72 -11.21 9.26
N PHE A 20 7.45 -12.52 9.22
CA PHE A 20 6.18 -13.06 8.76
C PHE A 20 5.25 -13.20 9.97
N ILE A 21 4.25 -12.31 10.05
CA ILE A 21 3.44 -12.11 11.26
C ILE A 21 1.94 -12.16 10.95
N ASP A 22 1.15 -12.40 12.00
CA ASP A 22 -0.29 -12.15 11.97
C ASP A 22 -0.56 -10.67 12.20
N LEU A 23 -1.44 -10.10 11.38
CA LEU A 23 -1.89 -8.73 11.41
C LEU A 23 -3.42 -8.71 11.48
N PRO A 24 -4.05 -7.71 12.11
CA PRO A 24 -5.48 -7.51 11.97
C PRO A 24 -5.82 -7.20 10.52
N VAL A 25 -6.93 -7.75 10.02
CA VAL A 25 -7.48 -7.32 8.72
C VAL A 25 -7.97 -5.88 8.89
N PRO A 26 -7.51 -4.91 8.07
CA PRO A 26 -7.99 -3.54 8.15
C PRO A 26 -9.43 -3.44 7.64
N GLU A 27 -10.15 -2.42 8.11
CA GLU A 27 -11.51 -2.09 7.66
C GLU A 27 -11.45 -1.01 6.57
N ALA A 28 -12.39 -1.05 5.62
CA ALA A 28 -12.48 0.00 4.60
C ALA A 28 -13.24 1.19 5.16
N THR A 29 -12.54 2.27 5.51
CA THR A 29 -13.15 3.51 6.02
C THR A 29 -13.24 4.57 4.92
N ASP A 30 -14.27 5.41 4.99
CA ASP A 30 -14.42 6.62 4.17
C ASP A 30 -14.23 6.38 2.66
N ASP A 31 -13.12 6.86 2.10
CA ASP A 31 -12.75 6.82 0.69
C ASP A 31 -11.79 5.67 0.34
N LYS A 32 -11.55 4.74 1.26
CA LYS A 32 -10.63 3.61 1.10
C LYS A 32 -11.36 2.32 0.73
N VAL A 33 -10.59 1.39 0.19
CA VAL A 33 -11.06 0.03 -0.11
C VAL A 33 -10.18 -1.01 0.57
N LEU A 34 -10.78 -2.14 0.93
CA LEU A 34 -10.04 -3.32 1.35
C LEU A 34 -9.77 -4.19 0.12
N ILE A 35 -8.50 -4.49 -0.14
CA ILE A 35 -8.08 -5.31 -1.27
C ILE A 35 -7.55 -6.63 -0.71
N LYS A 36 -8.14 -7.75 -1.15
CA LYS A 36 -7.53 -9.06 -0.97
C LYS A 36 -6.46 -9.24 -2.03
N VAL A 37 -5.21 -9.00 -1.62
CA VAL A 37 -4.03 -9.18 -2.47
C VAL A 37 -3.90 -10.66 -2.86
N ALA A 38 -3.78 -10.93 -4.15
CA ALA A 38 -3.56 -12.28 -4.69
C ALA A 38 -2.07 -12.52 -4.99
N TYR A 39 -1.40 -11.52 -5.55
CA TYR A 39 0.02 -11.57 -5.90
C TYR A 39 0.67 -10.22 -5.65
N THR A 40 1.95 -10.23 -5.29
CA THR A 40 2.78 -9.03 -5.20
C THR A 40 4.16 -9.28 -5.82
N GLY A 41 4.67 -8.30 -6.55
CA GLY A 41 6.03 -8.26 -7.04
C GLY A 41 7.01 -7.81 -5.95
N ILE A 42 8.30 -8.04 -6.21
CA ILE A 42 9.39 -7.52 -5.37
C ILE A 42 10.18 -6.57 -6.24
N CYS A 43 10.14 -5.28 -5.89
CA CYS A 43 10.88 -4.24 -6.59
C CYS A 43 12.28 -4.06 -5.99
N GLY A 44 13.18 -3.42 -6.74
CA GLY A 44 14.49 -3.03 -6.22
C GLY A 44 14.41 -2.15 -4.96
N SER A 45 13.40 -1.29 -4.86
CA SER A 45 13.13 -0.44 -3.69
C SER A 45 12.75 -1.25 -2.44
N ASP A 46 12.07 -2.38 -2.60
CA ASP A 46 11.80 -3.31 -1.49
C ASP A 46 13.11 -3.94 -0.99
N ILE A 47 14.03 -4.27 -1.91
CA ILE A 47 15.36 -4.81 -1.57
C ILE A 47 16.23 -3.76 -0.86
N HIS A 48 16.22 -2.50 -1.31
CA HIS A 48 16.91 -1.41 -0.61
C HIS A 48 16.37 -1.21 0.82
N THR A 49 15.04 -1.32 0.99
CA THR A 49 14.40 -1.26 2.32
C THR A 49 14.76 -2.47 3.18
N PHE A 50 14.77 -3.67 2.59
CA PHE A 50 15.22 -4.90 3.25
C PHE A 50 16.65 -4.76 3.78
N LYS A 51 17.56 -4.17 3.00
CA LYS A 51 18.95 -3.92 3.42
C LYS A 51 19.12 -2.78 4.41
N GLY A 52 18.10 -1.94 4.62
CA GLY A 52 18.17 -0.76 5.48
C GLY A 52 18.93 0.41 4.85
N GLU A 53 19.04 0.45 3.52
CA GLU A 53 19.75 1.50 2.78
C GLU A 53 18.91 2.79 2.67
N TYR A 54 17.59 2.67 2.78
CA TYR A 54 16.70 3.82 2.91
C TYR A 54 16.52 4.22 4.36
N LYS A 55 16.70 5.52 4.65
CA LYS A 55 16.44 6.12 5.98
C LYS A 55 14.95 6.19 6.34
N ASN A 56 14.06 5.92 5.38
CA ASN A 56 12.69 6.44 5.36
C ASN A 56 11.52 5.48 5.66
N PRO A 57 11.64 4.15 5.83
CA PRO A 57 10.47 3.43 6.31
C PRO A 57 10.30 3.74 7.79
N THR A 58 9.20 4.41 8.16
CA THR A 58 8.70 4.40 9.54
C THR A 58 8.35 2.96 9.89
N THR A 59 9.23 2.26 10.59
CA THR A 59 8.99 0.88 11.02
C THR A 59 8.16 0.86 12.32
N PRO A 60 7.22 -0.08 12.50
CA PRO A 60 6.96 -1.23 11.63
C PRO A 60 6.14 -0.89 10.38
N VAL A 61 6.46 -1.52 9.25
CA VAL A 61 5.75 -1.30 7.97
C VAL A 61 5.61 -2.60 7.17
N VAL A 62 4.46 -2.82 6.53
CA VAL A 62 4.27 -3.89 5.53
C VAL A 62 4.82 -3.39 4.20
N LEU A 63 5.78 -4.11 3.62
CA LEU A 63 6.38 -3.73 2.33
C LEU A 63 5.55 -4.22 1.15
N GLY A 64 5.88 -3.74 -0.04
CA GLY A 64 5.21 -4.06 -1.30
C GLY A 64 4.33 -2.92 -1.80
N HIS A 65 4.60 -2.51 -3.03
CA HIS A 65 3.85 -1.47 -3.77
C HIS A 65 3.52 -1.93 -5.21
N GLU A 66 3.80 -3.18 -5.52
CA GLU A 66 3.48 -3.83 -6.80
C GLU A 66 2.57 -5.01 -6.49
N PHE A 67 1.25 -4.82 -6.49
CA PHE A 67 0.32 -5.91 -6.18
C PHE A 67 -0.86 -5.95 -7.12
N SER A 68 -1.44 -7.13 -7.26
CA SER A 68 -2.74 -7.35 -7.90
C SER A 68 -3.67 -8.10 -6.97
N GLY A 69 -4.94 -7.73 -6.99
CA GLY A 69 -5.93 -8.31 -6.09
C GLY A 69 -7.35 -7.96 -6.46
N GLN A 70 -8.26 -8.25 -5.53
CA GLN A 70 -9.69 -7.98 -5.68
C GLN A 70 -10.19 -7.12 -4.53
N VAL A 71 -11.03 -6.13 -4.83
CA VAL A 71 -11.74 -5.34 -3.81
C VAL A 71 -12.74 -6.25 -3.08
N VAL A 72 -12.63 -6.34 -1.76
CA VAL A 72 -13.50 -7.15 -0.90
C VAL A 72 -14.38 -6.32 0.05
N GLU A 73 -14.05 -5.05 0.24
CA GLU A 73 -14.83 -4.08 1.02
C GLU A 73 -14.58 -2.66 0.48
N VAL A 74 -15.57 -1.79 0.60
CA VAL A 74 -15.48 -0.38 0.20
C VAL A 74 -15.99 0.51 1.33
N GLY A 75 -15.31 1.64 1.55
CA GLY A 75 -15.76 2.67 2.48
C GLY A 75 -16.98 3.43 1.94
N ALA A 76 -17.66 4.15 2.84
CA ALA A 76 -18.93 4.81 2.56
C ALA A 76 -18.87 5.90 1.45
N ASN A 77 -17.70 6.51 1.23
CA ASN A 77 -17.50 7.58 0.26
C ASN A 77 -16.91 7.08 -1.08
N VAL A 78 -16.66 5.78 -1.21
CA VAL A 78 -16.12 5.18 -2.44
C VAL A 78 -17.20 5.12 -3.53
N THR A 79 -16.92 5.76 -4.66
CA THR A 79 -17.88 5.85 -5.79
C THR A 79 -17.38 5.28 -7.12
N LYS A 80 -16.06 5.05 -7.25
CA LYS A 80 -15.42 4.70 -8.53
C LYS A 80 -15.06 3.22 -8.68
N VAL A 81 -15.04 2.47 -7.58
CA VAL A 81 -14.70 1.04 -7.53
C VAL A 81 -15.73 0.31 -6.66
N LYS A 82 -15.95 -0.98 -6.92
CA LYS A 82 -16.91 -1.80 -6.18
C LYS A 82 -16.30 -3.14 -5.76
N VAL A 83 -16.93 -3.78 -4.77
CA VAL A 83 -16.61 -5.15 -4.39
C VAL A 83 -16.64 -6.08 -5.61
N GLY A 84 -15.61 -6.89 -5.75
CA GLY A 84 -15.41 -7.81 -6.88
C GLY A 84 -14.51 -7.27 -7.99
N ASP A 85 -14.25 -5.96 -8.04
CA ASP A 85 -13.34 -5.40 -9.05
C ASP A 85 -11.90 -5.90 -8.86
N ARG A 86 -11.23 -6.20 -9.98
CA ARG A 86 -9.80 -6.50 -10.00
C ARG A 86 -9.02 -5.20 -10.08
N VAL A 87 -8.05 -5.05 -9.20
CA VAL A 87 -7.28 -3.81 -9.04
C VAL A 87 -5.79 -4.11 -8.91
N THR A 88 -4.99 -3.11 -9.25
CA THR A 88 -3.54 -3.08 -9.04
C THR A 88 -3.16 -1.75 -8.38
N SER A 89 -1.97 -1.70 -7.77
CA SER A 89 -1.45 -0.46 -7.20
C SER A 89 -0.71 0.38 -8.23
N GLU A 90 -0.76 1.69 -8.03
CA GLU A 90 0.29 2.64 -8.43
C GLU A 90 1.26 2.82 -7.26
N THR A 91 2.48 3.27 -7.52
CA THR A 91 3.47 3.54 -6.44
C THR A 91 3.08 4.75 -5.58
N THR A 92 2.26 5.64 -6.14
CA THR A 92 1.77 6.84 -5.46
C THR A 92 0.42 6.54 -4.83
N PHE A 93 0.37 6.48 -3.50
CA PHE A 93 -0.85 6.16 -2.76
C PHE A 93 -1.92 7.25 -2.87
N TYR A 94 -1.51 8.52 -2.83
CA TYR A 94 -2.42 9.67 -2.85
C TYR A 94 -1.86 10.78 -3.75
N VAL A 95 -2.76 11.52 -4.40
CA VAL A 95 -2.45 12.77 -5.10
C VAL A 95 -3.56 13.78 -4.85
N CYS A 96 -3.24 15.07 -4.76
CA CYS A 96 -4.25 16.10 -4.48
C CYS A 96 -5.19 16.38 -5.66
N GLY A 97 -4.77 16.08 -6.89
CA GLY A 97 -5.58 16.35 -8.09
C GLY A 97 -5.67 17.84 -8.51
N GLU A 98 -5.15 18.76 -7.70
CA GLU A 98 -5.35 20.21 -7.88
C GLU A 98 -4.08 21.03 -8.16
N CYS A 99 -2.89 20.52 -7.82
CA CYS A 99 -1.63 21.20 -8.13
C CYS A 99 -1.27 21.15 -9.62
N ASP A 100 -0.34 21.99 -10.06
CA ASP A 100 0.06 22.09 -11.48
C ASP A 100 0.54 20.74 -12.04
N TYR A 101 1.34 20.00 -11.27
CA TYR A 101 1.77 18.65 -11.64
C TYR A 101 0.59 17.68 -11.82
N CYS A 102 -0.44 17.74 -10.96
CA CYS A 102 -1.62 16.88 -11.10
C CYS A 102 -2.46 17.27 -12.34
N LYS A 103 -2.60 18.56 -12.62
CA LYS A 103 -3.31 19.07 -13.81
C LYS A 103 -2.60 18.65 -15.10
N GLU A 104 -1.27 18.60 -15.08
CA GLU A 104 -0.43 18.11 -16.18
C GLU A 104 -0.28 16.59 -16.23
N LYS A 105 -0.94 15.85 -15.32
CA LYS A 105 -0.87 14.38 -15.18
C LYS A 105 0.52 13.84 -14.81
N GLN A 106 1.38 14.68 -14.26
CA GLN A 106 2.69 14.34 -13.68
C GLN A 106 2.52 13.97 -12.20
N TYR A 107 1.67 12.98 -11.92
CA TYR A 107 1.22 12.63 -10.56
C TYR A 107 2.36 12.28 -9.60
N ASN A 108 3.44 11.70 -10.11
CA ASN A 108 4.65 11.37 -9.35
C ASN A 108 5.38 12.61 -8.80
N LEU A 109 5.10 13.80 -9.33
CA LEU A 109 5.67 15.08 -8.88
C LEU A 109 4.70 15.87 -7.98
N CYS A 110 3.53 15.32 -7.64
CA CYS A 110 2.62 15.96 -6.69
C CYS A 110 3.35 16.21 -5.34
N PRO A 111 3.34 17.45 -4.82
CA PRO A 111 4.01 17.80 -3.55
C PRO A 111 3.21 17.38 -2.32
N HIS A 112 1.97 16.94 -2.52
CA HIS A 112 1.06 16.46 -1.46
C HIS A 112 0.89 14.93 -1.51
N ARG A 113 1.76 14.22 -2.23
CA ARG A 113 1.71 12.77 -2.34
C ARG A 113 2.27 12.06 -1.12
#